data_AF-A0A1I1ZTZ2-F1
#
_entry.id   AF-A0A1I1ZTZ2-F1
#
_cell.length_a   1.000
_cell.length_b   1.000
_cell.length_c   1.000
_cell.angle_alpha   90.00
_cell.angle_beta   90.00
_cell.angle_gamma   90.00
#
_symmetry.space_group_name_H-M   'P 1'
#
loop_
_entity.id
_entity.type
_entity.pdbx_description
1 polymer ?
#
loop_
_entity_poly.entity_id
_entity_poly.type
_entity_poly.pdbx_seq_one_letter_code
_entity_poly.pdbx_strand_id
1 'polypeptide(L)'
;MASIKKLSIDIECYSDVDLQKCGVYKYVQSPNFEILLFGYSADEQVVQVVDLTQGERIPDEIIDALTNENITKWAFNSQFERICLSEYLRRYYPQKFISYSIAEDTVGDYLSPVSWKCTMTWCAYMGLPLSLENAGTVLGLEEQKLKEGKDLIKYFCVPCKPTKTNGYRDRNLPCDAR
;
A
#
# COMPACT_ATOMS: atom_id res chain seq x y z
N MET A 1 -21.82 13.67 -11.16
CA MET A 1 -21.42 12.62 -10.20
C MET A 1 -20.88 13.32 -8.96
N ALA A 2 -21.21 12.86 -7.76
CA ALA A 2 -20.64 13.43 -6.54
C ALA A 2 -19.12 13.17 -6.54
N SER A 3 -18.32 14.20 -6.25
CA SER A 3 -16.86 14.04 -6.16
C SER A 3 -16.51 13.23 -4.90
N ILE A 4 -15.62 12.25 -5.04
CA ILE A 4 -15.05 11.47 -3.93
C ILE A 4 -14.54 12.45 -2.85
N LYS A 5 -14.83 12.17 -1.58
CA LYS A 5 -14.33 12.97 -0.44
C LYS A 5 -13.34 12.22 0.43
N LYS A 6 -13.52 10.90 0.56
CA LYS A 6 -12.64 10.02 1.34
C LYS A 6 -12.25 8.79 0.54
N LEU A 7 -11.03 8.32 0.76
CA LEU A 7 -10.52 7.08 0.20
C LEU A 7 -9.83 6.27 1.31
N SER A 8 -10.39 5.12 1.65
CA SER A 8 -9.71 4.13 2.49
C SER A 8 -8.86 3.24 1.59
N ILE A 9 -7.60 3.00 1.96
CA ILE A 9 -6.58 2.37 1.12
C ILE A 9 -5.88 1.27 1.90
N ASP A 10 -5.60 0.17 1.21
CA ASP A 10 -4.68 -0.88 1.64
C ASP A 10 -3.92 -1.43 0.41
N ILE A 11 -2.65 -1.79 0.55
CA ILE A 11 -1.84 -2.30 -0.57
C ILE A 11 -1.06 -3.55 -0.18
N GLU A 12 -0.90 -4.44 -1.16
CA GLU A 12 0.08 -5.51 -1.09
C GLU A 12 1.17 -5.24 -2.13
N CYS A 13 2.43 -5.31 -1.73
CA CYS A 13 3.55 -4.96 -2.59
C CYS A 13 4.76 -5.87 -2.40
N TYR A 14 5.58 -5.97 -3.44
CA TYR A 14 6.83 -6.70 -3.44
C TYR A 14 8.02 -5.75 -3.59
N SER A 15 9.15 -6.11 -2.98
CA SER A 15 10.48 -5.59 -3.29
C SER A 15 11.50 -6.69 -3.02
N ASP A 16 12.61 -6.67 -3.74
CA ASP A 16 13.76 -7.54 -3.50
C ASP A 16 14.61 -7.07 -2.30
N VAL A 17 14.29 -5.90 -1.72
CA VAL A 17 14.93 -5.36 -0.53
C VAL A 17 14.09 -5.63 0.71
N ASP A 18 14.75 -5.98 1.82
CA ASP A 18 14.10 -6.25 3.11
C ASP A 18 13.62 -4.95 3.79
N LEU A 19 12.29 -4.78 3.87
CA LEU A 19 11.64 -3.62 4.49
C LEU A 19 12.10 -3.37 5.93
N GLN A 20 12.26 -4.42 6.75
CA GLN A 20 12.62 -4.29 8.16
C GLN A 20 14.05 -3.80 8.35
N LYS A 21 14.93 -4.05 7.37
CA LYS A 21 16.33 -3.62 7.43
C LYS A 21 16.56 -2.21 6.88
N CYS A 22 15.72 -1.73 5.98
CA CYS A 22 15.99 -0.50 5.24
C CYS A 22 14.91 0.59 5.36
N GLY A 23 13.73 0.26 5.88
CA GLY A 23 12.60 1.17 5.90
C GLY A 23 11.96 1.38 4.52
N VAL A 24 10.79 2.00 4.50
CA VAL A 24 9.95 2.10 3.30
C VAL A 24 10.61 2.88 2.14
N TYR A 25 11.39 3.92 2.45
CA TYR A 25 12.00 4.77 1.41
C TYR A 25 12.97 3.99 0.53
N LYS A 26 13.91 3.24 1.13
CA LYS A 26 14.84 2.39 0.36
C LYS A 26 14.14 1.17 -0.24
N TYR A 27 13.10 0.67 0.43
CA TYR A 27 12.30 -0.46 -0.06
C TYR A 27 11.63 -0.15 -1.41
N VAL A 28 11.02 1.04 -1.58
CA VAL A 28 10.34 1.43 -2.83
C VAL A 28 11.31 1.85 -3.93
N GLN A 29 12.53 2.26 -3.58
CA GLN A 29 13.57 2.65 -4.55
C GLN A 29 14.15 1.47 -5.34
N SER A 30 13.87 0.23 -4.94
CA SER A 30 14.28 -0.93 -5.73
C SER A 30 13.68 -0.85 -7.14
N PRO A 31 14.45 -1.09 -8.22
CA PRO A 31 13.91 -1.28 -9.55
C PRO A 31 12.84 -2.38 -9.60
N ASN A 32 12.94 -3.39 -8.72
CA ASN A 32 12.04 -4.53 -8.63
C ASN A 32 10.84 -4.29 -7.70
N PHE A 33 10.67 -3.08 -7.14
CA PHE A 33 9.50 -2.73 -6.35
C PHE A 33 8.23 -2.70 -7.21
N GLU A 34 7.17 -3.38 -6.76
CA GLU A 34 5.88 -3.44 -7.45
C GLU A 34 4.73 -3.47 -6.44
N ILE A 35 3.66 -2.72 -6.71
CA ILE A 35 2.36 -2.93 -6.04
C ILE A 35 1.67 -4.10 -6.75
N LEU A 36 1.25 -5.10 -6.00
CA LEU A 36 0.60 -6.32 -6.49
C LEU A 36 -0.92 -6.18 -6.46
N LEU A 37 -1.46 -5.79 -5.30
CA LEU A 37 -2.89 -5.55 -5.09
C LEU A 37 -3.11 -4.15 -4.54
N PHE A 38 -4.16 -3.50 -5.02
CA PHE A 38 -4.61 -2.21 -4.52
C PHE A 38 -6.06 -2.31 -4.07
N GLY A 39 -6.27 -2.34 -2.75
CA GLY A 39 -7.59 -2.32 -2.13
C GLY A 39 -8.02 -0.89 -1.83
N TYR A 40 -9.25 -0.53 -2.19
CA TYR A 40 -9.78 0.78 -1.85
C TYR A 40 -11.29 0.78 -1.56
N SER A 41 -11.73 1.74 -0.77
CA SER A 41 -13.14 2.10 -0.59
C SER A 41 -13.28 3.61 -0.70
N ALA A 42 -14.02 4.06 -1.72
CA ALA A 42 -14.34 5.46 -1.92
C ALA A 42 -15.61 5.81 -1.14
N ASP A 43 -15.57 6.87 -0.33
CA ASP A 43 -16.71 7.35 0.47
C ASP A 43 -17.43 6.24 1.26
N GLU A 44 -16.64 5.34 1.87
CA GLU A 44 -17.12 4.24 2.72
C GLU A 44 -18.06 3.27 1.97
N GLN A 45 -18.00 3.25 0.64
CA GLN A 45 -18.71 2.28 -0.21
C GLN A 45 -18.00 0.91 -0.19
N VAL A 46 -18.59 -0.06 -0.89
CA VAL A 46 -18.06 -1.43 -1.02
C VAL A 46 -16.58 -1.41 -1.45
N VAL A 47 -15.76 -2.17 -0.74
CA VAL A 47 -14.33 -2.32 -1.04
C VAL A 47 -14.17 -2.91 -2.44
N GLN A 48 -13.32 -2.27 -3.24
CA GLN A 48 -12.86 -2.75 -4.53
C GLN A 48 -11.40 -3.18 -4.40
N VAL A 49 -11.01 -4.23 -5.13
CA VAL A 49 -9.63 -4.70 -5.18
C VAL A 49 -9.21 -4.71 -6.64
N VAL A 50 -8.08 -4.08 -6.94
CA VAL A 50 -7.45 -4.08 -8.25
C VAL A 50 -6.26 -5.03 -8.22
N ASP A 51 -6.28 -6.06 -9.08
CA ASP A 51 -5.19 -7.01 -9.26
C ASP A 51 -4.24 -6.55 -10.37
N LEU A 52 -3.20 -5.81 -9.96
CA LEU A 52 -2.18 -5.29 -10.86
C LEU A 52 -1.33 -6.42 -11.47
N THR A 53 -1.30 -7.61 -10.84
CA THR A 53 -0.56 -8.77 -11.36
C THR A 53 -1.24 -9.41 -12.56
N GLN A 54 -2.55 -9.20 -12.73
CA GLN A 54 -3.34 -9.66 -13.88
C GLN A 54 -3.49 -8.58 -14.96
N GLY A 55 -2.79 -7.45 -14.81
CA GLY A 55 -2.86 -6.34 -15.76
C GLY A 55 -4.09 -5.45 -15.60
N GLU A 56 -4.85 -5.59 -14.50
CA GLU A 56 -5.87 -4.61 -14.14
C GLU A 56 -5.23 -3.24 -13.90
N ARG A 57 -6.06 -2.20 -13.95
CA ARG A 57 -5.61 -0.81 -13.76
C ARG A 57 -6.47 -0.13 -12.72
N ILE A 58 -5.81 0.64 -11.85
CA ILE A 58 -6.50 1.53 -10.93
C ILE A 58 -7.34 2.52 -11.76
N PRO A 59 -8.65 2.66 -11.50
CA PRO A 59 -9.49 3.59 -12.25
C PRO A 59 -8.96 5.02 -12.20
N ASP A 60 -9.08 5.76 -13.31
CA ASP A 60 -8.52 7.11 -13.43
C ASP A 60 -9.04 8.07 -12.36
N GLU A 61 -10.30 7.95 -11.97
CA GLU A 61 -10.90 8.74 -10.89
C GLU A 61 -10.24 8.49 -9.53
N ILE A 62 -9.74 7.28 -9.29
CA ILE A 62 -9.03 6.92 -8.06
C ILE A 62 -7.59 7.43 -8.11
N ILE A 63 -6.94 7.37 -9.27
CA ILE A 63 -5.63 8.02 -9.48
C ILE A 63 -5.73 9.53 -9.21
N ASP A 64 -6.76 10.19 -9.74
CA ASP A 64 -7.00 11.61 -9.49
C ASP A 64 -7.32 11.89 -8.01
N ALA A 65 -8.02 10.96 -7.35
CA ALA A 65 -8.29 11.07 -5.92
C ALA A 65 -7.02 10.97 -5.06
N LEU A 66 -6.06 10.10 -5.44
CA LEU A 66 -4.79 9.93 -4.74
C LEU A 66 -3.96 11.23 -4.73
N THR A 67 -3.97 11.99 -5.81
CA THR A 67 -3.15 13.21 -5.98
C THR A 67 -3.87 14.49 -5.55
N ASN A 68 -5.20 14.45 -5.36
CA ASN A 68 -5.97 15.60 -4.91
C ASN A 68 -5.94 15.78 -3.38
N GLU A 69 -5.23 16.80 -2.89
CA GLU A 69 -5.11 17.10 -1.45
C GLU A 69 -6.43 17.44 -0.74
N ASN A 70 -7.52 17.74 -1.47
CA ASN A 70 -8.84 17.96 -0.87
C ASN A 70 -9.57 16.66 -0.52
N ILE A 71 -9.06 15.51 -0.98
CA ILE A 71 -9.62 14.19 -0.67
C ILE A 71 -8.83 13.58 0.48
N THR A 72 -9.53 13.18 1.54
CA THR A 72 -8.90 12.56 2.70
C THR A 72 -8.58 11.09 2.42
N LYS A 73 -7.32 10.68 2.60
CA LYS A 73 -6.89 9.28 2.48
C LYS A 73 -6.72 8.67 3.86
N TRP A 74 -7.26 7.49 4.06
CA TRP A 74 -7.11 6.70 5.27
C TRP A 74 -6.37 5.41 4.97
N ALA A 75 -5.43 5.06 5.85
CA ALA A 75 -4.75 3.77 5.83
C ALA A 75 -4.26 3.40 7.24
N PHE A 76 -4.08 2.11 7.49
CA PHE A 76 -3.45 1.64 8.71
C PHE A 76 -1.93 1.60 8.50
N ASN A 77 -1.19 2.51 9.13
CA ASN A 77 0.21 2.83 8.81
C ASN A 77 0.41 3.67 7.54
N SER A 78 -0.42 4.70 7.35
CA SER A 78 -0.50 5.54 6.13
C SER A 78 0.81 6.08 5.54
N GLN A 79 1.90 6.13 6.31
CA GLN A 79 3.21 6.47 5.76
C GLN A 79 3.65 5.43 4.72
N PHE A 80 3.42 4.15 5.00
CA PHE A 80 3.81 3.06 4.11
C PHE A 80 3.09 3.17 2.76
N GLU A 81 1.76 3.23 2.79
CA GLU A 81 0.92 3.30 1.58
C GLU A 81 1.24 4.55 0.77
N ARG A 82 1.38 5.71 1.44
CA ARG A 82 1.72 6.98 0.77
C ARG A 82 3.04 6.89 0.02
N ILE A 83 4.09 6.32 0.62
CA ILE A 83 5.41 6.24 -0.02
C ILE A 83 5.40 5.24 -1.17
N CYS A 84 4.78 4.08 -1.00
CA CYS A 84 4.58 3.09 -2.07
C CYS A 84 3.79 3.65 -3.26
N LEU A 85 2.70 4.38 -2.99
CA LEU A 85 1.87 4.98 -4.03
C LEU A 85 2.55 6.17 -4.72
N SER A 86 3.42 6.89 -4.01
CA SER A 86 4.25 7.93 -4.63
C SER A 86 5.16 7.32 -5.70
N GLU A 87 5.85 6.24 -5.37
CA GLU A 87 6.71 5.53 -6.31
C GLU A 87 5.90 4.98 -7.50
N TYR A 88 4.77 4.34 -7.23
CA TYR A 88 3.88 3.84 -8.28
C TYR A 88 3.41 4.94 -9.24
N LEU A 89 2.96 6.08 -8.71
CA LEU A 89 2.52 7.22 -9.52
C LEU A 89 3.67 7.81 -10.33
N ARG A 90 4.87 7.96 -9.78
CA ARG A 90 6.03 8.45 -10.55
C ARG A 90 6.41 7.50 -11.70
N ARG A 91 6.28 6.18 -11.50
CA ARG A 91 6.58 5.18 -12.53
C ARG A 91 5.54 5.13 -13.64
N TYR A 92 4.25 5.12 -13.28
CA TYR A 92 3.17 4.78 -14.21
C TYR A 92 2.26 5.96 -14.59
N TYR A 93 2.24 7.02 -13.78
CA TYR A 93 1.41 8.21 -13.97
C TYR A 93 2.20 9.51 -13.70
N PRO A 94 3.42 9.69 -14.27
CA PRO A 94 4.26 10.85 -13.97
C PRO A 94 3.57 12.19 -14.28
N GLN A 95 2.66 12.21 -15.24
CA GLN A 95 1.84 13.37 -15.61
C GLN A 95 0.79 13.77 -14.55
N LYS A 96 0.41 12.84 -13.66
CA LYS A 96 -0.55 13.09 -12.58
C LYS A 96 0.13 13.27 -11.22
N PHE A 97 1.40 12.87 -11.09
CA PHE A 97 2.16 13.02 -9.86
C PHE A 97 2.50 14.49 -9.62
N ILE A 98 2.14 15.00 -8.43
CA ILE A 98 2.41 16.37 -8.01
C ILE A 98 3.22 16.31 -6.73
N SER A 99 4.45 16.80 -6.80
CA SER A 99 5.29 17.05 -5.65
C SER A 99 4.63 18.05 -4.71
N TYR A 100 4.78 17.85 -3.40
CA TYR A 100 4.48 18.87 -2.40
C TYR A 100 5.80 19.42 -1.89
N SER A 101 5.90 20.74 -1.75
CA SER A 101 7.11 21.51 -1.42
C SER A 101 7.80 22.13 -2.65
N ILE A 102 8.91 22.83 -2.38
CA ILE A 102 9.76 23.51 -3.36
C ILE A 102 10.68 22.51 -4.07
N ALA A 103 11.20 22.88 -5.25
CA ALA A 103 12.02 22.00 -6.08
C ALA A 103 13.31 21.53 -5.39
N GLU A 104 13.82 22.31 -4.44
CA GLU A 104 15.03 22.03 -3.67
C GLU A 104 14.78 21.05 -2.50
N ASP A 105 13.52 20.73 -2.21
CA ASP A 105 13.19 19.84 -1.10
C ASP A 105 13.35 18.37 -1.49
N THR A 106 14.02 17.61 -0.62
CA THR A 106 14.21 16.16 -0.72
C THR A 106 12.91 15.36 -0.69
N VAL A 107 11.78 15.97 -0.28
CA VAL A 107 10.47 15.30 -0.22
C VAL A 107 9.69 15.34 -1.53
N GLY A 108 10.20 16.00 -2.57
CA GLY A 108 9.45 16.21 -3.80
C GLY A 108 9.10 14.94 -4.59
N ASP A 109 9.70 13.81 -4.21
CA ASP A 109 9.42 12.49 -4.75
C ASP A 109 8.20 11.79 -4.14
N TYR A 110 7.54 12.43 -3.17
CA TYR A 110 6.44 11.82 -2.42
C TYR A 110 5.14 12.61 -2.52
N LEU A 111 4.00 11.94 -2.34
CA LEU A 111 2.68 12.55 -2.21
C LEU A 111 2.60 13.37 -0.93
N SER A 112 1.88 14.49 -0.94
CA SER A 112 1.66 15.33 0.25
C SER A 112 1.04 14.56 1.41
N PRO A 113 1.54 14.71 2.66
CA PRO A 113 0.94 14.08 3.82
C PRO A 113 -0.30 14.82 4.32
N VAL A 114 -0.58 16.05 3.85
CA VAL A 114 -1.61 16.95 4.42
C VAL A 114 -3.00 16.29 4.49
N SER A 115 -3.33 15.51 3.46
CA SER A 115 -4.63 14.86 3.31
C SER A 115 -4.64 13.40 3.79
N TRP A 116 -3.55 12.90 4.36
CA TRP A 116 -3.45 11.51 4.83
C TRP A 116 -3.74 11.40 6.32
N LYS A 117 -4.47 10.36 6.69
CA LYS A 117 -4.84 10.02 8.05
C LYS A 117 -4.44 8.57 8.34
N CYS A 118 -3.81 8.38 9.49
CA CYS A 118 -3.25 7.09 9.89
C CYS A 118 -4.05 6.50 11.04
N THR A 119 -4.74 5.39 10.81
CA THR A 119 -5.49 4.69 11.85
C THR A 119 -4.58 4.14 12.94
N MET A 120 -3.37 3.69 12.59
CA MET A 120 -2.36 3.24 13.57
C MET A 120 -1.93 4.36 14.53
N THR A 121 -1.80 5.60 14.05
CA THR A 121 -1.51 6.76 14.90
C THR A 121 -2.68 7.06 15.85
N TRP A 122 -3.92 6.89 15.38
CA TRP A 122 -5.11 6.99 16.23
C TRP A 122 -5.14 5.90 17.30
N CYS A 123 -4.77 4.66 16.95
CA CYS A 123 -4.59 3.59 17.94
C CYS A 123 -3.59 3.99 19.02
N ALA A 124 -2.41 4.49 18.63
CA ALA A 124 -1.40 4.96 19.58
C ALA A 124 -1.94 6.07 20.51
N TYR A 125 -2.65 7.05 19.93
CA TYR A 125 -3.25 8.15 20.68
C TYR A 125 -4.27 7.68 21.73
N MET A 126 -5.06 6.64 21.40
CA MET A 126 -6.08 6.07 22.28
C MET A 126 -5.54 4.98 23.22
N GLY A 127 -4.23 4.69 23.21
CA GLY A 127 -3.66 3.61 24.01
C GLY A 127 -4.03 2.20 23.52
N LEU A 128 -4.43 2.05 22.26
CA LEU A 128 -4.73 0.77 21.63
C LEU A 128 -3.46 0.12 21.04
N PRO A 129 -3.48 -1.19 20.78
CA PRO A 129 -2.38 -1.86 20.10
C PRO A 129 -2.04 -1.26 18.72
N LEU A 130 -0.76 -1.29 18.35
CA LEU A 130 -0.28 -0.70 17.08
C LEU A 130 -0.39 -1.64 15.87
N SER A 131 -0.77 -2.91 16.07
CA SER A 131 -1.07 -3.81 14.95
C SER A 131 -2.58 -3.81 14.68
N LEU A 132 -2.96 -3.86 13.40
CA LEU A 132 -4.36 -3.90 12.99
C LEU A 132 -5.09 -5.12 13.59
N GLU A 133 -4.41 -6.27 13.63
CA GLU A 133 -4.90 -7.52 14.25
C GLU A 133 -5.26 -7.32 15.73
N ASN A 134 -4.32 -6.80 16.54
CA ASN A 134 -4.56 -6.66 17.98
C ASN A 134 -5.52 -5.49 18.28
N ALA A 135 -5.48 -4.41 17.49
CA ALA A 135 -6.45 -3.33 17.60
C ALA A 135 -7.87 -3.84 17.32
N GLY A 136 -8.05 -4.62 16.26
CA GLY A 136 -9.33 -5.24 15.90
C GLY A 136 -9.82 -6.24 16.94
N THR A 137 -8.91 -7.01 17.55
CA THR A 137 -9.24 -7.92 18.66
C THR A 137 -9.75 -7.15 19.89
N VAL A 138 -9.04 -6.09 20.31
CA VAL A 138 -9.42 -5.30 21.50
C VAL A 138 -10.73 -4.53 21.28
N LEU A 139 -10.97 -4.06 20.06
CA LEU A 139 -12.22 -3.37 19.71
C LEU A 139 -13.40 -4.33 19.47
N GLY A 140 -13.15 -5.65 19.45
CA GLY A 140 -14.19 -6.65 19.20
C GLY A 140 -14.80 -6.57 17.81
N LEU A 141 -13.99 -6.25 16.78
CA LEU A 141 -14.45 -6.21 15.39
C LEU A 141 -14.91 -7.61 14.95
N GLU A 142 -16.04 -7.69 14.24
CA GLU A 142 -16.56 -8.98 13.73
C GLU A 142 -15.58 -9.61 12.73
N GLU A 143 -15.03 -8.78 11.84
CA GLU A 143 -14.02 -9.18 10.88
C GLU A 143 -12.62 -9.11 11.51
N GLN A 144 -12.00 -10.27 11.65
CA GLN A 144 -10.63 -10.40 12.17
C GLN A 144 -9.66 -10.71 11.02
N LYS A 145 -8.38 -10.40 11.22
CA LYS A 145 -7.35 -10.67 10.22
C LYS A 145 -7.27 -12.16 9.91
N LEU A 146 -7.49 -12.54 8.65
CA LEU A 146 -7.40 -13.93 8.22
C LEU A 146 -5.95 -14.43 8.30
N LYS A 147 -5.79 -15.61 8.88
CA LYS A 147 -4.46 -16.23 9.06
C LYS A 147 -3.88 -16.67 7.71
N GLU A 148 -4.74 -17.19 6.84
CA GLU A 148 -4.42 -17.62 5.47
C GLU A 148 -3.88 -16.44 4.65
N GLY A 149 -4.47 -15.25 4.80
CA GLY A 149 -4.02 -14.04 4.14
C GLY A 149 -2.58 -13.68 4.49
N LYS A 150 -2.18 -13.86 5.76
CA LYS A 150 -0.80 -13.60 6.21
C LYS A 150 0.23 -14.48 5.49
N ASP A 151 -0.10 -15.76 5.29
CA ASP A 151 0.79 -16.70 4.63
C ASP A 151 0.90 -16.39 3.12
N LEU A 152 -0.20 -15.99 2.48
CA LEU A 152 -0.21 -15.55 1.07
C LEU A 152 0.60 -14.27 0.86
N ILE A 153 0.41 -13.25 1.72
CA ILE A 153 1.21 -12.02 1.68
C ILE A 153 2.69 -12.36 1.79
N LYS A 154 3.07 -13.19 2.76
CA LYS A 154 4.46 -13.60 2.92
C LYS A 154 4.99 -14.35 1.69
N TYR A 155 4.17 -15.18 1.06
CA TYR A 155 4.57 -15.95 -0.11
C TYR A 155 4.83 -15.05 -1.33
N PHE A 156 3.96 -14.08 -1.63
CA PHE A 156 4.07 -13.24 -2.83
C PHE A 156 4.87 -11.94 -2.63
N CYS A 157 4.83 -11.34 -1.44
CA CYS A 157 5.39 -10.02 -1.16
C CYS A 157 6.86 -10.06 -0.68
N VAL A 158 7.40 -11.24 -0.37
CA VAL A 158 8.77 -11.41 0.15
C VAL A 158 9.61 -12.30 -0.78
N PRO A 159 10.88 -11.95 -1.06
CA PRO A 159 11.78 -12.83 -1.79
C PRO A 159 11.87 -14.22 -1.16
N CYS A 160 11.89 -15.25 -1.99
CA CYS A 160 12.07 -16.62 -1.53
C CYS A 160 13.52 -17.06 -1.66
N LYS A 161 14.00 -17.88 -0.73
CA LYS A 161 15.36 -18.45 -0.84
C LYS A 161 15.39 -19.46 -2.00
N PRO A 162 16.36 -19.37 -2.93
CA PRO A 162 16.54 -20.37 -3.98
C PRO A 162 16.81 -21.75 -3.39
N THR A 163 15.98 -22.71 -3.76
CA THR A 163 16.11 -24.12 -3.36
C THR A 163 15.85 -25.05 -4.54
N LYS A 164 16.27 -26.30 -4.45
CA LYS A 164 16.01 -27.27 -5.52
C LYS A 164 14.50 -27.51 -5.74
N THR A 165 13.70 -27.46 -4.68
CA THR A 165 12.25 -27.73 -4.73
C THR A 165 11.45 -26.59 -5.34
N ASN A 166 11.92 -25.34 -5.25
CA ASN A 166 11.28 -24.18 -5.85
C ASN A 166 11.87 -23.81 -7.23
N GLY A 167 12.72 -24.67 -7.81
CA GLY A 167 13.35 -24.42 -9.11
C GLY A 167 14.43 -23.34 -9.09
N TYR A 168 15.02 -23.07 -7.92
CA TYR A 168 16.01 -22.01 -7.69
C TYR A 168 15.50 -20.58 -7.94
N ARG A 169 14.18 -20.37 -7.91
CA ARG A 169 13.60 -19.03 -7.97
C ARG A 169 13.90 -18.22 -6.70
N ASP A 170 13.99 -16.92 -6.89
CA ASP A 170 14.23 -15.89 -5.87
C ASP A 170 12.96 -15.08 -5.54
N ARG A 171 11.88 -15.28 -6.29
CA ARG A 171 10.54 -14.72 -6.06
C ARG A 171 9.46 -15.75 -6.39
N ASN A 172 8.33 -15.68 -5.69
CA ASN A 172 7.15 -16.44 -6.05
C ASN A 172 6.15 -15.55 -6.82
N LEU A 173 5.68 -16.02 -7.97
CA LEU A 173 4.65 -15.37 -8.79
C LEU A 173 3.30 -16.09 -8.67
N PRO A 174 2.18 -15.45 -9.07
CA PRO A 174 0.87 -16.10 -9.08
C PRO A 174 0.85 -17.44 -9.84
N CYS A 175 1.58 -17.54 -10.96
CA CYS A 175 1.70 -18.78 -11.73
C CYS A 175 2.44 -19.92 -11.01
N ASP A 176 3.10 -19.63 -9.89
CA ASP A 176 3.77 -20.63 -9.07
C ASP A 176 2.95 -21.10 -7.87
N ALA A 177 1.79 -20.48 -7.62
CA ALA A 177 0.86 -20.95 -6.60
C ALA A 177 0.23 -22.26 -7.09
N ARG A 178 0.38 -23.32 -6.31
CA ARG A 178 -0.16 -24.66 -6.60
C ARG A 178 -1.25 -25.01 -5.61
#